data_AF-A0A9P9DAU7-F1
#
_entry.id   AF-A0A9P9DAU7-F1
#
_cell.length_a   1.000
_cell.length_b   1.000
_cell.length_c   1.000
_cell.angle_alpha   90.00
_cell.angle_beta   90.00
_cell.angle_gamma   90.00
#
_symmetry.space_group_name_H-M   'P 1'
#
loop_
_entity.id
_entity.type
_entity.pdbx_description
1 polymer ?
#
loop_
_entity_poly.entity_id
_entity_poly.type
_entity_poly.pdbx_seq_one_letter_code
_entity_poly.pdbx_strand_id
1 'polypeptide(L)' 'PTLSTEEMQWLKKHWGSEFRFLASDGLNINKEEDREEGRSILRAILAGSE' A
#
# COMPACT_ATOMS: atom_id res chain seq x y z
N PRO A 1 10.02 -1.72 -9.19
CA PRO A 1 10.69 -1.35 -7.91
C PRO A 1 9.87 -1.93 -6.75
N THR A 2 10.50 -2.67 -5.84
CA THR A 2 9.83 -3.27 -4.67
C THR A 2 9.55 -2.21 -3.59
N LEU A 3 8.51 -2.42 -2.79
CA LEU A 3 8.22 -1.57 -1.62
C LEU A 3 9.44 -1.55 -0.67
N SER A 4 9.85 -0.36 -0.25
CA SER A 4 10.87 -0.16 0.78
C SER A 4 10.37 -0.63 2.13
N THR A 5 11.29 -1.02 3.00
CA THR A 5 10.98 -1.54 4.34
C THR A 5 10.13 -0.55 5.17
N GLU A 6 10.37 0.76 5.03
CA GLU A 6 9.57 1.80 5.68
C GLU A 6 8.13 1.84 5.19
N GLU A 7 7.89 1.71 3.88
CA GLU A 7 6.55 1.67 3.29
C GLU A 7 5.76 0.45 3.82
N MET A 8 6.42 -0.71 3.90
CA MET A 8 5.84 -1.92 4.49
C MET A 8 5.56 -1.77 5.99
N GLN A 9 6.45 -1.12 6.74
CA GLN A 9 6.23 -0.88 8.17
C GLN A 9 5.10 0.11 8.42
N TRP A 10 4.99 1.16 7.60
CA TRP A 10 3.88 2.11 7.67
C TRP A 10 2.55 1.43 7.38
N LEU A 11 2.48 0.63 6.30
CA LEU A 11 1.31 -0.21 5.98
C LEU A 11 0.94 -1.11 7.17
N LYS A 12 1.92 -1.81 7.75
CA LYS A 12 1.66 -2.71 8.87
C LYS A 12 1.22 -1.96 10.13
N LYS A 13 1.74 -0.76 10.37
CA LYS A 13 1.42 0.07 11.54
C LYS A 13 0.03 0.72 11.44
N HIS A 14 -0.32 1.24 10.27
CA HIS A 14 -1.59 1.96 10.05
C HIS A 14 -2.74 1.03 9.63
N TRP A 15 -2.46 0.03 8.79
CA TRP A 15 -3.48 -0.85 8.20
C TRP A 15 -3.39 -2.30 8.67
N GLY A 16 -2.28 -2.70 9.31
CA GLY A 16 -2.03 -4.07 9.79
C GLY A 16 -1.41 -4.99 8.74
N SER A 17 -1.74 -4.83 7.46
CA SER A 17 -1.16 -5.62 6.36
C SER A 17 -1.45 -4.95 5.01
N GLU A 18 -0.59 -5.19 4.01
CA GLU A 18 -0.81 -4.81 2.60
C GLU A 18 -2.18 -5.31 2.10
N PHE A 19 -2.59 -6.52 2.49
CA PHE A 19 -3.90 -7.06 2.13
C PHE A 19 -5.06 -6.19 2.62
N ARG A 20 -5.00 -5.72 3.88
CA ARG A 20 -6.07 -4.91 4.47
C ARG A 20 -6.13 -3.52 3.85
N PHE A 21 -4.97 -2.95 3.57
CA PHE A 21 -4.86 -1.69 2.84
C PHE A 21 -5.48 -1.80 1.45
N LEU A 22 -5.06 -2.78 0.65
CA LEU A 22 -5.62 -3.03 -0.68
C LEU A 22 -7.13 -3.30 -0.59
N ALA A 23 -7.56 -4.18 0.31
CA ALA A 23 -8.98 -4.50 0.48
C ALA A 23 -9.83 -3.29 0.90
N SER A 24 -9.27 -2.35 1.65
CA SER A 24 -9.97 -1.11 2.02
C SER A 24 -10.19 -0.18 0.84
N ASP A 25 -9.32 -0.23 -0.15
CA ASP A 25 -9.43 0.53 -1.40
C ASP A 25 -10.19 -0.25 -2.49
N GLY A 26 -10.71 -1.44 -2.16
CA GLY A 26 -11.39 -2.32 -3.12
C GLY A 26 -10.44 -3.05 -4.07
N LEU A 27 -9.14 -3.02 -3.79
CA LEU A 27 -8.06 -3.61 -4.58
C LEU A 27 -7.79 -5.06 -4.14
N ASN A 28 -7.43 -5.92 -5.10
CA ASN A 28 -7.15 -7.32 -4.88
C ASN A 28 -5.64 -7.62 -4.95
N ILE A 29 -5.07 -8.15 -3.87
CA ILE A 29 -3.65 -8.53 -3.82
C ILE A 29 -3.24 -9.61 -4.85
N ASN A 30 -4.19 -10.36 -5.40
CA ASN A 30 -3.93 -11.37 -6.42
C ASN A 30 -3.87 -10.78 -7.84
N LYS A 31 -4.30 -9.53 -8.02
CA LYS A 31 -4.19 -8.81 -9.29
C LYS A 31 -2.97 -7.92 -9.25
N GLU A 32 -2.04 -8.12 -10.18
CA GLU A 32 -0.81 -7.34 -10.21
C GLU A 32 -1.05 -5.85 -10.47
N GLU A 33 -2.06 -5.53 -11.29
CA GLU A 33 -2.55 -4.16 -11.55
C GLU A 33 -3.00 -3.48 -10.26
N ASP A 34 -3.90 -4.12 -9.51
CA ASP A 34 -4.37 -3.62 -8.22
C ASP A 34 -3.23 -3.46 -7.18
N ARG A 35 -2.19 -4.30 -7.25
CA ARG A 35 -0.99 -4.13 -6.39
C ARG A 35 -0.17 -2.92 -6.82
N GLU A 36 -0.07 -2.63 -8.11
CA GLU A 36 0.58 -1.42 -8.60
C GLU A 36 -0.19 -0.17 -8.17
N GLU A 37 -1.52 -0.18 -8.33
CA GLU A 37 -2.41 0.90 -7.86
C GLU A 37 -2.26 1.14 -6.35
N GLY A 38 -2.30 0.07 -5.54
CA GLY A 38 -2.09 0.20 -4.10
C GLY A 38 -0.72 0.77 -3.74
N ARG A 39 0.34 0.40 -4.48
CA ARG A 39 1.67 0.99 -4.28
C ARG A 39 1.69 2.47 -4.64
N SER A 40 0.98 2.87 -5.69
CA SER A 40 0.83 4.27 -6.10
C SER A 40 0.13 5.09 -5.02
N ILE A 41 -0.99 4.58 -4.48
CA ILE A 41 -1.75 5.21 -3.40
C ILE A 41 -0.90 5.33 -2.14
N LEU A 42 -0.20 4.25 -1.74
CA LEU A 42 0.68 4.28 -0.57
C LEU A 42 1.77 5.34 -0.71
N ARG A 43 2.40 5.44 -1.88
CA ARG A 43 3.41 6.47 -2.14
C ARG A 43 2.82 7.87 -2.10
N ALA A 44 1.63 8.07 -2.64
CA ALA A 44 0.94 9.36 -2.56
C ALA A 44 0.63 9.76 -1.11
N ILE A 45 0.20 8.81 -0.26
CA ILE A 45 -0.06 9.06 1.16
C ILE A 45 1.23 9.42 1.90
N LEU A 46 2.32 8.70 1.66
CA LEU A 46 3.62 8.96 2.28
C LEU A 46 4.24 10.27 1.80
N ALA A 47 4.11 10.59 0.51
CA ALA A 47 4.59 11.85 -0.06
C ALA A 47 3.73 13.07 0.37
N GLY A 48 2.45 12.87 0.69
CA GLY A 48 1.54 13.93 1.12
C GLY A 48 1.43 14.13 2.63
N SER A 49 2.17 13.38 3.45
CA SER A 49 2.14 13.51 4.93
C SER A 49 3.15 14.53 5.48
N GLU A 50 3.45 15.60 4.73
CA GLU A 50 4.23 16.77 5.21
C GLU A 50 3.39 17.73 6.07
#